data_AF-A0A2T0KKP3-F1
#
_entry.id   AF-A0A2T0KKP3-F1
#
_cell.length_a   1.000
_cell.length_b   1.000
_cell.length_c   1.000
_cell.angle_alpha   90.00
_cell.angle_beta   90.00
_cell.angle_gamma   90.00
#
_symmetry.space_group_name_H-M   'P 1'
#
loop_
_entity.id
_entity.type
_entity.pdbx_description
1 polymer ?
#
loop_
_entity_poly.entity_id
_entity_poly.type
_entity_poly.pdbx_seq_one_letter_code
_entity_poly.pdbx_strand_id
1 'polypeptide(L)'
;MPRIDIASDVRRVFEVVAGGGIAIWPNDVGYGMVGSSKAAMQKIFETKKRGSHKRNAILGDAITQREIHALDKRSQDIIESITLDYNLPLGAIAPCRLDHPLLQKIDDELLKASTANGTIAMLLNAGPIYNELCRLSREAVQPLFGSSANLSGSGPRFRVDDIEPEIKAAADIILNYGLRKYHHYQRSATILRFPEVEVVRIGSCYELISDVVKREYGIELPADPGRDKLPSGHLKEFELLRAP
;
A
#
# COMPACT_ATOMS: atom_id res chain seq x y z
N MET A 1 11.50 -25.95 -16.43
CA MET A 1 10.56 -25.29 -15.49
C MET A 1 9.61 -24.44 -16.32
N PRO A 2 8.29 -24.51 -16.12
CA PRO A 2 7.37 -23.58 -16.77
C PRO A 2 7.72 -22.14 -16.34
N ARG A 3 7.51 -21.18 -17.24
CA ARG A 3 7.67 -19.75 -16.90
C ARG A 3 6.62 -19.36 -15.86
N ILE A 4 6.93 -18.31 -15.09
CA ILE A 4 6.00 -17.71 -14.13
C ILE A 4 4.72 -17.28 -14.85
N ASP A 5 3.56 -17.69 -14.33
CA ASP A 5 2.24 -17.26 -14.78
C ASP A 5 1.59 -16.38 -13.72
N ILE A 6 1.87 -15.07 -13.82
CA ILE A 6 1.38 -14.06 -12.87
C ILE A 6 -0.15 -14.01 -12.86
N ALA A 7 -0.81 -14.15 -14.02
CA ALA A 7 -2.26 -14.03 -14.11
C ALA A 7 -2.96 -15.16 -13.36
N SER A 8 -2.54 -16.40 -13.57
CA SER A 8 -3.10 -17.55 -12.83
C SER A 8 -2.79 -17.50 -11.34
N ASP A 9 -1.56 -17.10 -10.98
CA ASP A 9 -1.17 -16.96 -9.57
C ASP A 9 -1.96 -15.90 -8.82
N VAL A 10 -2.13 -14.73 -9.43
CA VAL A 10 -2.89 -13.61 -8.85
C VAL A 10 -4.39 -13.94 -8.81
N ARG A 11 -4.92 -14.67 -9.80
CA ARG A 11 -6.31 -15.15 -9.76
C ARG A 11 -6.58 -16.03 -8.54
N ARG A 12 -5.69 -16.97 -8.21
CA ARG A 12 -5.81 -17.80 -7.00
C ARG A 12 -5.80 -16.97 -5.72
N VAL A 13 -4.92 -15.95 -5.65
CA VAL A 13 -4.90 -15.00 -4.52
C VAL A 13 -6.21 -14.24 -4.43
N PHE A 14 -6.70 -13.71 -5.55
CA PHE A 14 -7.95 -12.95 -5.61
C PHE A 14 -9.15 -13.80 -5.17
N GLU A 15 -9.28 -15.05 -5.64
CA GLU A 15 -10.36 -15.96 -5.26
C GLU A 15 -10.39 -16.24 -3.75
N VAL A 16 -9.22 -16.53 -3.15
CA VAL A 16 -9.12 -16.75 -1.70
C VAL A 16 -9.56 -15.51 -0.92
N VAL A 17 -9.07 -14.33 -1.32
CA VAL A 17 -9.33 -13.09 -0.61
C VAL A 17 -10.76 -12.61 -0.81
N ALA A 18 -11.32 -12.73 -2.02
CA ALA A 18 -12.73 -12.42 -2.30
C ALA A 18 -13.68 -13.37 -1.56
N GLY A 19 -13.26 -14.62 -1.32
CA GLY A 19 -13.96 -15.57 -0.45
C GLY A 19 -13.84 -15.28 1.06
N GLY A 20 -13.19 -14.18 1.46
CA GLY A 20 -13.04 -13.77 2.85
C GLY A 20 -11.77 -14.27 3.54
N GLY A 21 -10.89 -14.96 2.82
CA GLY A 21 -9.58 -15.39 3.32
C GLY A 21 -8.53 -14.29 3.32
N ILE A 22 -7.33 -14.65 3.77
CA ILE A 22 -6.14 -13.80 3.87
C ILE A 22 -5.04 -14.36 2.98
N ALA A 23 -4.41 -13.51 2.19
CA ALA A 23 -3.24 -13.88 1.41
C ALA A 23 -1.99 -13.15 1.87
N ILE A 24 -0.86 -13.85 1.93
CA ILE A 24 0.46 -13.22 1.84
C ILE A 24 0.85 -13.14 0.38
N TRP A 25 1.03 -11.92 -0.12
CA TRP A 25 1.30 -11.67 -1.53
C TRP A 25 2.52 -10.75 -1.72
N PRO A 26 3.29 -10.93 -2.80
CA PRO A 26 4.45 -10.11 -3.08
C PRO A 26 4.08 -8.86 -3.87
N ASN A 27 4.75 -7.76 -3.56
CA ASN A 27 4.82 -6.56 -4.39
C ASN A 27 6.27 -6.05 -4.43
N ASP A 28 6.59 -5.07 -5.27
CA ASP A 28 7.98 -4.64 -5.48
C ASP A 28 8.63 -4.02 -4.23
N VAL A 29 7.82 -3.48 -3.30
CA VAL A 29 8.29 -2.88 -2.04
C VAL A 29 8.19 -3.82 -0.82
N GLY A 30 7.96 -5.12 -1.05
CA GLY A 30 7.96 -6.16 -0.01
C GLY A 30 6.80 -7.15 -0.11
N TYR A 31 6.63 -7.99 0.91
CA TYR A 31 5.46 -8.86 1.08
C TYR A 31 4.39 -8.15 1.92
N GLY A 32 3.12 -8.31 1.52
CA GLY A 32 1.95 -7.83 2.24
C GLY A 32 1.01 -8.95 2.68
N MET A 33 0.13 -8.66 3.64
CA MET A 33 -1.08 -9.41 3.96
C MET A 33 -2.32 -8.66 3.44
N VAL A 34 -3.10 -9.31 2.58
CA VAL A 34 -4.31 -8.73 1.97
C VAL A 34 -5.54 -9.49 2.45
N GLY A 35 -6.60 -8.74 2.75
CA GLY A 35 -7.92 -9.23 3.08
C GLY A 35 -9.00 -8.34 2.44
N SER A 36 -10.24 -8.82 2.41
CA SER A 36 -11.39 -8.08 1.85
C SER A 36 -12.55 -7.87 2.83
N SER A 37 -12.55 -8.59 3.96
CA SER A 37 -13.66 -8.64 4.91
C SER A 37 -13.24 -8.09 6.28
N LYS A 38 -14.23 -7.62 7.06
CA LYS A 38 -14.01 -7.18 8.45
C LYS A 38 -13.29 -8.24 9.29
N ALA A 39 -13.73 -9.51 9.19
CA ALA A 39 -13.13 -10.63 9.90
C ALA A 39 -11.67 -10.88 9.50
N ALA A 40 -11.37 -10.87 8.19
CA ALA A 40 -10.00 -10.99 7.70
C ALA A 40 -9.12 -9.86 8.23
N MET A 41 -9.62 -8.62 8.19
CA MET A 41 -8.86 -7.46 8.65
C MET A 41 -8.64 -7.47 10.17
N GLN A 42 -9.64 -7.88 10.96
CA GLN A 42 -9.49 -8.09 12.40
C GLN A 42 -8.41 -9.12 12.71
N LYS A 43 -8.43 -10.29 12.06
CA LYS A 43 -7.41 -11.33 12.22
C LYS A 43 -6.00 -10.81 11.83
N ILE A 44 -5.88 -10.05 10.74
CA ILE A 44 -4.62 -9.41 10.33
C ILE A 44 -4.14 -8.44 11.42
N PHE A 45 -5.02 -7.60 11.97
CA PHE A 45 -4.65 -6.63 13.00
C PHE A 45 -4.18 -7.28 14.30
N GLU A 46 -4.92 -8.27 14.79
CA GLU A 46 -4.60 -9.03 16.00
C GLU A 46 -3.26 -9.77 15.85
N THR A 47 -3.09 -10.53 14.76
CA THR A 47 -1.85 -11.28 14.49
C THR A 47 -0.64 -10.35 14.43
N LYS A 48 -0.80 -9.17 13.82
CA LYS A 48 0.29 -8.18 13.70
C LYS A 48 0.55 -7.38 14.98
N LYS A 49 -0.25 -7.53 16.03
CA LYS A 49 -0.22 -6.68 17.25
C LYS A 49 -0.26 -5.19 16.89
N ARG A 50 -1.16 -4.81 15.98
CA ARG A 50 -1.20 -3.46 15.41
C ARG A 50 -1.91 -2.48 16.36
N GLY A 51 -1.31 -1.32 16.58
CA GLY A 51 -1.93 -0.23 17.34
C GLY A 51 -3.09 0.43 16.58
N SER A 52 -4.07 0.95 17.33
CA SER A 52 -5.31 1.56 16.81
C SER A 52 -5.10 2.81 15.94
N HIS A 53 -3.94 3.47 16.01
CA HIS A 53 -3.60 4.63 15.19
C HIS A 53 -3.19 4.28 13.76
N LYS A 54 -2.89 3.02 13.47
CA LYS A 54 -2.37 2.61 12.17
C LYS A 54 -3.51 2.24 11.23
N ARG A 55 -3.83 3.13 10.29
CA ARG A 55 -4.79 2.90 9.22
C ARG A 55 -4.27 1.88 8.20
N ASN A 56 -5.18 1.22 7.47
CA ASN A 56 -4.81 0.37 6.33
C ASN A 56 -4.85 1.16 5.03
N ALA A 57 -4.07 0.72 4.05
CA ALA A 57 -4.19 1.23 2.69
C ALA A 57 -5.19 0.38 1.91
N ILE A 58 -5.97 1.04 1.05
CA ILE A 58 -6.72 0.35 0.01
C ILE A 58 -5.79 0.09 -1.17
N LEU A 59 -5.89 -1.10 -1.75
CA LEU A 59 -5.17 -1.42 -2.98
C LEU A 59 -5.82 -0.70 -4.16
N GLY A 60 -5.03 -0.05 -5.02
CA GLY A 60 -5.54 0.66 -6.18
C GLY A 60 -4.59 0.60 -7.36
N ASP A 61 -5.14 0.47 -8.57
CA ASP A 61 -4.42 0.82 -9.79
C ASP A 61 -4.63 2.32 -10.09
N ALA A 62 -3.97 2.82 -11.14
CA ALA A 62 -4.09 4.22 -11.55
C ALA A 62 -5.53 4.62 -11.92
N ILE A 63 -6.37 3.69 -12.35
CA ILE A 63 -7.77 3.97 -12.71
C ILE A 63 -8.58 4.12 -11.42
N THR A 64 -8.50 3.16 -10.50
CA THR A 64 -9.16 3.24 -9.19
C THR A 64 -8.72 4.50 -8.43
N GLN A 65 -7.44 4.86 -8.51
CA GLN A 65 -6.93 6.07 -7.87
C GLN A 65 -7.58 7.33 -8.44
N ARG A 66 -7.67 7.50 -9.76
CA ARG A 66 -8.34 8.66 -10.40
C ARG A 66 -9.82 8.74 -10.03
N GLU A 67 -10.49 7.60 -9.94
CA GLU A 67 -11.91 7.51 -9.62
C GLU A 67 -12.19 7.85 -8.15
N ILE A 68 -11.32 7.40 -7.23
CA ILE A 68 -11.52 7.58 -5.78
C ILE A 68 -10.93 8.89 -5.28
N HIS A 69 -9.71 9.25 -5.65
CA HIS A 69 -9.07 10.48 -5.14
C HIS A 69 -9.66 11.72 -5.81
N ALA A 70 -10.07 12.68 -4.98
CA ALA A 70 -10.57 13.98 -5.41
C ALA A 70 -9.40 14.97 -5.43
N LEU A 71 -8.68 15.01 -6.56
CA LEU A 71 -7.47 15.79 -6.75
C LEU A 71 -7.66 16.89 -7.80
N ASP A 72 -6.90 17.98 -7.66
CA ASP A 72 -6.71 18.93 -8.73
C ASP A 72 -5.78 18.36 -9.81
N LYS A 73 -5.75 19.03 -10.97
CA LYS A 73 -4.94 18.58 -12.12
C LYS A 73 -3.47 18.46 -11.75
N ARG A 74 -2.91 19.43 -11.01
CA ARG A 74 -1.49 19.44 -10.64
C ARG A 74 -1.11 18.24 -9.77
N SER A 75 -1.91 17.94 -8.75
CA SER A 75 -1.66 16.79 -7.87
C SER A 75 -1.77 15.47 -8.63
N GLN A 76 -2.76 15.37 -9.53
CA GLN A 76 -2.92 14.19 -10.38
C GLN A 76 -1.73 14.02 -11.35
N ASP A 77 -1.28 15.09 -11.99
CA ASP A 77 -0.13 15.08 -12.90
C ASP A 77 1.15 14.63 -12.15
N ILE A 78 1.37 15.07 -10.89
CA ILE A 78 2.52 14.62 -10.07
C ILE A 78 2.46 13.11 -9.79
N ILE A 79 1.30 12.60 -9.39
CA ILE A 79 1.12 11.17 -9.13
C ILE A 79 1.38 10.35 -10.40
N GLU A 80 0.85 10.78 -11.54
CA GLU A 80 1.00 10.08 -12.81
C GLU A 80 2.44 10.13 -13.33
N SER A 81 3.14 11.26 -13.18
CA SER A 81 4.55 11.33 -13.57
C SER A 81 5.37 10.35 -12.74
N ILE A 82 5.19 10.32 -11.41
CA ILE A 82 5.89 9.37 -10.54
C ILE A 82 5.56 7.91 -10.93
N THR A 83 4.27 7.59 -11.10
CA THR A 83 3.81 6.20 -11.16
C THR A 83 3.74 5.61 -12.57
N LEU A 84 3.43 6.40 -13.59
CA LEU A 84 3.26 5.97 -14.97
C LEU A 84 4.51 6.30 -15.81
N ASP A 85 4.99 7.54 -15.76
CA ASP A 85 6.09 7.98 -16.63
C ASP A 85 7.46 7.50 -16.12
N TYR A 86 7.72 7.67 -14.83
CA TYR A 86 8.95 7.19 -14.17
C TYR A 86 8.84 5.78 -13.60
N ASN A 87 7.64 5.18 -13.64
CA ASN A 87 7.39 3.80 -13.23
C ASN A 87 7.89 3.48 -11.80
N LEU A 88 7.61 4.37 -10.85
CA LEU A 88 7.99 4.23 -9.43
C LEU A 88 6.77 3.89 -8.56
N PRO A 89 6.95 3.11 -7.48
CA PRO A 89 5.88 2.85 -6.52
C PRO A 89 5.63 4.08 -5.64
N LEU A 90 4.35 4.40 -5.39
CA LEU A 90 3.96 5.53 -4.56
C LEU A 90 2.79 5.17 -3.66
N GLY A 91 2.89 5.47 -2.36
CA GLY A 91 1.72 5.63 -1.51
C GLY A 91 1.18 7.05 -1.63
N ALA A 92 -0.05 7.21 -2.09
CA ALA A 92 -0.72 8.50 -2.18
C ALA A 92 -1.81 8.59 -1.12
N ILE A 93 -1.78 9.65 -0.31
CA ILE A 93 -2.85 10.01 0.61
C ILE A 93 -3.54 11.27 0.08
N ALA A 94 -4.83 11.21 -0.17
CA ALA A 94 -5.58 12.34 -0.73
C ALA A 94 -7.04 12.32 -0.29
N PRO A 95 -7.76 13.47 -0.38
CA PRO A 95 -9.21 13.51 -0.26
C PRO A 95 -9.88 12.50 -1.19
N CYS A 96 -11.01 11.92 -0.77
CA CYS A 96 -11.65 10.84 -1.51
C CYS A 96 -13.14 11.04 -1.74
N ARG A 97 -13.63 10.49 -2.85
CA ARG A 97 -15.04 10.39 -3.24
C ARG A 97 -15.66 9.17 -2.57
N LEU A 98 -16.23 9.37 -1.39
CA LEU A 98 -16.78 8.27 -0.56
C LEU A 98 -17.95 7.54 -1.23
N ASP A 99 -18.64 8.18 -2.18
CA ASP A 99 -19.74 7.62 -2.98
C ASP A 99 -19.27 6.63 -4.08
N HIS A 100 -17.96 6.44 -4.26
CA HIS A 100 -17.43 5.49 -5.21
C HIS A 100 -17.91 4.04 -4.92
N PRO A 101 -18.35 3.25 -5.93
CA PRO A 101 -18.92 1.90 -5.72
C PRO A 101 -18.02 0.94 -4.94
N LEU A 102 -16.69 1.04 -5.11
CA LEU A 102 -15.74 0.26 -4.33
C LEU A 102 -15.80 0.62 -2.84
N LEU A 103 -15.87 1.91 -2.50
CA LEU A 103 -15.91 2.35 -1.10
C LEU A 103 -17.26 2.06 -0.44
N GLN A 104 -18.35 2.14 -1.20
CA GLN A 104 -19.71 1.83 -0.74
C GLN A 104 -19.91 0.35 -0.37
N LYS A 105 -19.02 -0.56 -0.80
CA LYS A 105 -19.04 -1.97 -0.39
C LYS A 105 -18.25 -2.26 0.90
N ILE A 106 -17.59 -1.26 1.47
CA ILE A 106 -16.77 -1.44 2.67
C ILE A 106 -17.68 -1.28 3.90
N ASP A 107 -17.53 -2.19 4.86
CA ASP A 107 -18.16 -2.05 6.19
C ASP A 107 -17.75 -0.73 6.85
N ASP A 108 -18.71 -0.03 7.47
CA ASP A 108 -18.49 1.32 8.03
C ASP A 108 -17.32 1.40 9.01
N GLU A 109 -17.12 0.38 9.86
CA GLU A 109 -16.00 0.38 10.80
C GLU A 109 -14.67 0.20 10.08
N LEU A 110 -14.64 -0.63 9.04
CA LEU A 110 -13.45 -0.86 8.23
C LEU A 110 -13.11 0.38 7.37
N LEU A 111 -14.12 1.08 6.87
CA LEU A 111 -13.95 2.35 6.18
C LEU A 111 -13.40 3.43 7.12
N LYS A 112 -13.95 3.55 8.33
CA LYS A 112 -13.41 4.44 9.39
C LYS A 112 -11.96 4.08 9.76
N ALA A 113 -11.62 2.79 9.78
CA ALA A 113 -10.26 2.32 10.04
C ALA A 113 -9.29 2.52 8.85
N SER A 114 -9.79 2.86 7.67
CA SER A 114 -8.99 3.09 6.45
C SER A 114 -8.96 4.55 6.01
N THR A 115 -9.78 5.39 6.64
CA THR A 115 -9.88 6.83 6.37
C THR A 115 -9.39 7.65 7.56
N ALA A 116 -8.92 8.87 7.29
CA ALA A 116 -8.65 9.88 8.31
C ALA A 116 -8.78 11.26 7.68
N ASN A 117 -9.50 12.17 8.36
CA ASN A 117 -9.69 13.55 7.91
C ASN A 117 -10.20 13.66 6.45
N GLY A 118 -11.13 12.78 6.05
CA GLY A 118 -11.67 12.74 4.68
C GLY A 118 -10.70 12.20 3.61
N THR A 119 -9.52 11.73 4.02
CA THR A 119 -8.49 11.19 3.11
C THR A 119 -8.40 9.67 3.16
N ILE A 120 -7.89 9.08 2.08
CA ILE A 120 -7.60 7.66 1.98
C ILE A 120 -6.20 7.41 1.41
N ALA A 121 -5.49 6.44 1.98
CA ALA A 121 -4.18 6.01 1.50
C ALA A 121 -4.35 4.89 0.46
N MET A 122 -3.72 5.06 -0.71
CA MET A 122 -3.63 4.03 -1.74
C MET A 122 -2.17 3.80 -2.12
N LEU A 123 -1.75 2.54 -2.20
CA LEU A 123 -0.47 2.19 -2.82
C LEU A 123 -0.69 2.09 -4.33
N LEU A 124 0.26 2.56 -5.12
CA LEU A 124 0.22 2.61 -6.58
C LEU A 124 1.51 2.03 -7.14
N ASN A 125 1.39 1.39 -8.30
CA ASN A 125 2.49 0.89 -9.12
C ASN A 125 3.58 0.10 -8.36
N ALA A 126 3.18 -0.88 -7.55
CA ALA A 126 4.11 -1.73 -6.81
C ALA A 126 4.43 -3.05 -7.57
N GLY A 127 4.54 -2.97 -8.90
CA GLY A 127 4.96 -4.07 -9.77
C GLY A 127 3.82 -4.91 -10.37
N PRO A 128 4.13 -5.82 -11.31
CA PRO A 128 3.11 -6.52 -12.11
C PRO A 128 2.13 -7.36 -11.30
N ILE A 129 2.60 -8.05 -10.24
CA ILE A 129 1.75 -8.88 -9.38
C ILE A 129 0.75 -8.01 -8.59
N TYR A 130 1.22 -6.85 -8.12
CA TYR A 130 0.37 -5.89 -7.42
C TYR A 130 -0.68 -5.30 -8.35
N ASN A 131 -0.25 -4.83 -9.52
CA ASN A 131 -1.11 -4.19 -10.51
C ASN A 131 -2.21 -5.15 -11.01
N GLU A 132 -1.89 -6.43 -11.21
CA GLU A 132 -2.88 -7.43 -11.61
C GLU A 132 -3.93 -7.68 -10.52
N LEU A 133 -3.53 -7.71 -9.24
CA LEU A 133 -4.48 -7.87 -8.13
C LEU A 133 -5.41 -6.66 -8.01
N CYS A 134 -4.86 -5.45 -8.18
CA CYS A 134 -5.64 -4.22 -8.23
C CYS A 134 -6.64 -4.20 -9.41
N ARG A 135 -6.21 -4.68 -10.59
CA ARG A 135 -7.09 -4.80 -11.77
C ARG A 135 -8.29 -5.72 -11.47
N LEU A 136 -8.05 -6.90 -10.90
CA LEU A 136 -9.12 -7.83 -10.52
C LEU A 136 -10.05 -7.24 -9.45
N SER A 137 -9.49 -6.55 -8.44
CA SER A 137 -10.25 -5.82 -7.42
C SER A 137 -11.18 -4.77 -8.04
N ARG A 138 -10.68 -3.97 -8.98
CA ARG A 138 -11.47 -2.95 -9.69
C ARG A 138 -12.59 -3.57 -10.52
N GLU A 139 -12.27 -4.56 -11.35
CA GLU A 139 -13.23 -5.21 -12.25
C GLU A 139 -14.37 -5.93 -11.52
N ALA A 140 -14.05 -6.57 -10.38
CA ALA A 140 -15.05 -7.21 -9.54
C ALA A 140 -15.78 -6.23 -8.59
N VAL A 141 -15.33 -4.98 -8.53
CA VAL A 141 -15.72 -4.01 -7.50
C VAL A 141 -15.60 -4.66 -6.12
N GLN A 142 -14.44 -5.25 -5.82
CA GLN A 142 -14.16 -6.00 -4.58
C GLN A 142 -13.09 -5.26 -3.78
N PRO A 143 -13.42 -4.62 -2.64
CA PRO A 143 -12.44 -3.90 -1.84
C PRO A 143 -11.36 -4.83 -1.30
N LEU A 144 -10.10 -4.43 -1.48
CA LEU A 144 -8.93 -5.12 -0.94
C LEU A 144 -8.12 -4.17 -0.07
N PHE A 145 -7.77 -4.64 1.12
CA PHE A 145 -7.00 -3.87 2.09
C PHE A 145 -5.64 -4.51 2.31
N GLY A 146 -4.60 -3.70 2.24
CA GLY A 146 -3.23 -4.16 2.34
C GLY A 146 -2.51 -3.61 3.57
N SER A 147 -1.73 -4.47 4.20
CA SER A 147 -0.64 -4.06 5.10
C SER A 147 0.58 -4.93 4.81
N SER A 148 1.78 -4.48 5.19
CA SER A 148 3.00 -5.30 5.12
C SER A 148 2.87 -6.60 5.93
N ALA A 149 3.51 -7.69 5.49
CA ALA A 149 3.48 -9.01 6.16
C ALA A 149 4.61 -9.13 7.19
N ASN A 150 4.42 -8.51 8.34
CA ASN A 150 5.38 -8.50 9.45
C ASN A 150 4.71 -8.12 10.77
N LEU A 151 5.33 -8.40 11.91
CA LEU A 151 4.88 -7.85 13.19
C LEU A 151 4.97 -6.31 13.20
N SER A 152 4.00 -5.64 13.82
CA SER A 152 3.97 -4.17 13.81
C SER A 152 5.25 -3.57 14.37
N GLY A 153 5.88 -2.67 13.59
CA GLY A 153 7.13 -2.01 13.97
C GLY A 153 8.41 -2.78 13.60
N SER A 154 8.34 -4.04 13.15
CA SER A 154 9.53 -4.85 12.84
C SER A 154 10.11 -4.65 11.44
N GLY A 155 9.59 -3.68 10.67
CA GLY A 155 9.98 -3.42 9.28
C GLY A 155 9.39 -4.41 8.26
N PRO A 156 9.31 -4.05 6.96
CA PRO A 156 8.79 -4.95 5.92
C PRO A 156 9.67 -6.19 5.74
N ARG A 157 9.08 -7.27 5.20
CA ARG A 157 9.79 -8.47 4.77
C ARG A 157 9.88 -8.51 3.25
N PHE A 158 11.03 -8.93 2.73
CA PHE A 158 11.29 -8.96 1.30
C PHE A 158 11.48 -10.39 0.76
N ARG A 159 11.38 -11.40 1.62
CA ARG A 159 11.28 -12.83 1.28
C ARG A 159 10.29 -13.49 2.23
N VAL A 160 9.66 -14.59 1.78
CA VAL A 160 8.74 -15.37 2.62
C VAL A 160 9.45 -15.99 3.82
N ASP A 161 10.71 -16.40 3.66
CA ASP A 161 11.49 -17.04 4.73
C ASP A 161 11.71 -16.11 5.93
N ASP A 162 11.77 -14.80 5.68
CA ASP A 162 11.96 -13.77 6.71
C ASP A 162 10.64 -13.43 7.46
N ILE A 163 9.49 -13.92 6.97
CA ILE A 163 8.18 -13.64 7.58
C ILE A 163 8.00 -14.50 8.84
N GLU A 164 7.55 -13.84 9.91
CA GLU A 164 7.32 -14.45 11.22
C GLU A 164 6.34 -15.64 11.12
N PRO A 165 6.56 -16.74 11.87
CA PRO A 165 5.70 -17.92 11.80
C PRO A 165 4.22 -17.64 12.04
N GLU A 166 3.89 -16.79 13.01
CA GLU A 166 2.50 -16.42 13.31
C GLU A 166 1.83 -15.64 12.16
N ILE A 167 2.61 -14.84 11.43
CA ILE A 167 2.12 -14.09 10.26
C ILE A 167 1.82 -15.06 9.11
N LYS A 168 2.71 -16.03 8.87
CA LYS A 168 2.50 -17.09 7.87
C LYS A 168 1.29 -17.96 8.21
N ALA A 169 1.14 -18.34 9.47
CA ALA A 169 0.03 -19.17 9.93
C ALA A 169 -1.35 -18.50 9.81
N ALA A 170 -1.40 -17.16 9.78
CA ALA A 170 -2.64 -16.43 9.62
C ALA A 170 -3.17 -16.40 8.17
N ALA A 171 -2.33 -16.70 7.18
CA ALA A 171 -2.67 -16.64 5.76
C ALA A 171 -3.20 -17.99 5.23
N ASP A 172 -4.25 -17.92 4.42
CA ASP A 172 -4.86 -19.07 3.74
C ASP A 172 -4.12 -19.41 2.43
N ILE A 173 -3.38 -18.44 1.88
CA ILE A 173 -2.48 -18.64 0.74
C ILE A 173 -1.23 -17.77 0.86
N ILE A 174 -0.07 -18.33 0.49
CA ILE A 174 1.20 -17.61 0.43
C ILE A 174 1.77 -17.72 -0.99
N LEU A 175 1.92 -16.58 -1.66
CA LEU A 175 2.50 -16.53 -3.00
C LEU A 175 3.99 -16.16 -2.90
N ASN A 176 4.89 -17.14 -3.07
CA ASN A 176 6.33 -16.93 -2.93
C ASN A 176 7.01 -16.61 -4.27
N TYR A 177 7.53 -15.39 -4.41
CA TYR A 177 8.28 -14.92 -5.58
C TYR A 177 9.73 -14.55 -5.21
N GLY A 178 10.28 -15.14 -4.15
CA GLY A 178 11.64 -14.88 -3.71
C GLY A 178 11.87 -13.45 -3.23
N LEU A 179 13.08 -12.93 -3.45
CA LEU A 179 13.52 -11.61 -3.01
C LEU A 179 12.84 -10.51 -3.83
N ARG A 180 12.25 -9.51 -3.15
CA ARG A 180 11.54 -8.41 -3.80
C ARG A 180 12.50 -7.31 -4.31
N LYS A 181 12.11 -6.69 -5.43
CA LYS A 181 12.91 -5.73 -6.23
C LYS A 181 13.56 -4.63 -5.39
N TYR A 182 12.80 -4.01 -4.48
CA TYR A 182 13.25 -2.87 -3.69
C TYR A 182 13.76 -3.24 -2.28
N HIS A 183 14.22 -4.48 -2.08
CA HIS A 183 14.70 -4.95 -0.77
C HIS A 183 15.84 -4.12 -0.15
N HIS A 184 16.70 -3.52 -0.98
CA HIS A 184 17.86 -2.78 -0.51
C HIS A 184 17.48 -1.50 0.27
N TYR A 185 16.31 -0.90 -0.01
CA TYR A 185 15.80 0.23 0.77
C TYR A 185 15.42 -0.16 2.20
N GLN A 186 15.06 -1.43 2.42
CA GLN A 186 14.63 -1.97 3.72
C GLN A 186 13.49 -1.16 4.38
N ARG A 187 12.74 -0.39 3.59
CA ARG A 187 11.54 0.38 3.93
C ARG A 187 10.48 0.08 2.87
N SER A 188 9.20 0.21 3.22
CA SER A 188 8.09 0.09 2.27
C SER A 188 8.03 1.33 1.34
N ALA A 189 7.03 1.45 0.47
CA ALA A 189 6.92 2.55 -0.50
C ALA A 189 7.03 3.94 0.13
N THR A 190 7.59 4.90 -0.59
CA THR A 190 7.46 6.33 -0.23
C THR A 190 5.99 6.72 -0.16
N ILE A 191 5.60 7.52 0.82
CA ILE A 191 4.22 8.01 0.97
C ILE A 191 4.21 9.53 0.93
N LEU A 192 3.44 10.09 -0.01
CA LEU A 192 3.16 11.51 -0.13
C LEU A 192 1.67 11.79 0.15
N ARG A 193 1.38 12.90 0.81
CA ARG A 193 0.04 13.43 1.00
C ARG A 193 -0.20 14.59 0.04
N PHE A 194 -1.38 14.60 -0.58
CA PHE A 194 -1.82 15.60 -1.55
C PHE A 194 -3.05 16.36 -1.00
N PRO A 195 -3.23 17.63 -1.40
CA PRO A 195 -2.51 18.36 -2.46
C PRO A 195 -1.16 18.98 -2.07
N GLU A 196 -0.76 18.93 -0.80
CA GLU A 196 0.43 19.64 -0.29
C GLU A 196 1.77 19.05 -0.76
N VAL A 197 1.74 17.83 -1.33
CA VAL A 197 2.93 17.03 -1.69
C VAL A 197 3.85 16.83 -0.48
N GLU A 198 3.22 16.53 0.65
CA GLU A 198 3.89 16.38 1.93
C GLU A 198 4.43 14.97 2.12
N VAL A 199 5.68 14.85 2.54
CA VAL A 199 6.29 13.55 2.85
C VAL A 199 5.77 13.00 4.17
N VAL A 200 4.97 11.94 4.09
CA VAL A 200 4.49 11.18 5.26
C VAL A 200 5.47 10.06 5.60
N ARG A 201 6.05 9.43 4.58
CA ARG A 201 7.08 8.41 4.73
C ARG A 201 8.14 8.49 3.65
N ILE A 202 9.39 8.59 4.07
CA ILE A 202 10.57 8.36 3.24
C ILE A 202 10.74 6.85 3.06
N GLY A 203 10.52 6.33 1.86
CA GLY A 203 10.45 4.89 1.60
C GLY A 203 11.31 4.44 0.42
N SER A 204 10.90 3.35 -0.22
CA SER A 204 11.52 2.86 -1.45
C SER A 204 11.48 3.94 -2.54
N CYS A 205 12.59 4.07 -3.28
CA CYS A 205 12.75 5.01 -4.41
C CYS A 205 12.59 6.50 -4.04
N TYR A 206 12.78 6.87 -2.77
CA TYR A 206 12.55 8.25 -2.33
C TYR A 206 13.42 9.27 -3.06
N GLU A 207 14.70 8.94 -3.28
CA GLU A 207 15.65 9.76 -4.00
C GLU A 207 15.23 10.02 -5.45
N LEU A 208 14.65 9.02 -6.13
CA LEU A 208 14.13 9.15 -7.48
C LEU A 208 12.85 9.99 -7.50
N ILE A 209 11.94 9.74 -6.55
CA ILE A 209 10.69 10.51 -6.41
C ILE A 209 11.01 11.98 -6.10
N SER A 210 11.96 12.24 -5.20
CA SER A 210 12.39 13.60 -4.85
C SER A 210 13.04 14.32 -6.03
N ASP A 211 13.80 13.62 -6.88
CA ASP A 211 14.37 14.20 -8.10
C ASP A 211 13.29 14.59 -9.10
N VAL A 212 12.33 13.70 -9.38
CA VAL A 212 11.19 13.96 -10.28
C VAL A 212 10.39 15.17 -9.81
N VAL A 213 9.97 15.17 -8.54
CA VAL A 213 9.14 16.23 -7.95
C VAL A 213 9.88 17.58 -7.95
N LYS A 214 11.20 17.58 -7.72
CA LYS A 214 12.01 18.81 -7.78
C LYS A 214 12.16 19.32 -9.20
N ARG A 215 12.57 18.47 -10.13
CA ARG A 215 12.93 18.87 -11.51
C ARG A 215 11.71 19.27 -12.34
N GLU A 216 10.59 18.59 -12.18
CA GLU A 216 9.41 18.80 -13.02
C GLU A 216 8.39 19.77 -12.40
N TYR A 217 8.36 19.87 -11.07
CA TYR A 217 7.33 20.65 -10.36
C TYR A 217 7.89 21.72 -9.43
N GLY A 218 9.22 21.83 -9.30
CA GLY A 218 9.88 22.84 -8.48
C GLY A 218 9.67 22.66 -6.97
N ILE A 219 9.29 21.45 -6.53
CA ILE A 219 8.99 21.17 -5.11
C ILE A 219 10.20 20.49 -4.47
N GLU A 220 10.75 21.09 -3.42
CA GLU A 220 11.83 20.49 -2.63
C GLU A 220 11.25 19.65 -1.48
N LEU A 221 11.53 18.35 -1.50
CA LEU A 221 11.19 17.44 -0.42
C LEU A 221 12.31 17.41 0.64
N PRO A 222 12.02 17.09 1.92
CA PRO A 222 13.03 17.01 2.97
C PRO A 222 14.11 15.97 2.67
N ALA A 223 15.34 16.21 3.13
CA ALA A 223 16.41 15.22 3.02
C ALA A 223 16.10 13.95 3.85
N ASP A 224 16.49 12.78 3.33
CA ASP A 224 16.44 11.53 4.11
C ASP A 224 17.55 11.57 5.19
N PRO A 225 17.21 11.56 6.49
CA PRO A 225 18.20 11.54 7.56
C PRO A 225 18.97 10.20 7.65
N GLY A 226 18.61 9.22 6.82
CA GLY A 226 19.18 7.88 6.80
C GLY A 226 18.46 6.92 7.75
N ARG A 227 18.67 5.61 7.52
CA ARG A 227 17.99 4.56 8.28
C ARG A 227 18.39 4.48 9.74
N ASP A 228 19.62 4.85 10.08
CA ASP A 228 20.08 4.83 11.48
C ASP A 228 19.31 5.84 12.34
N LYS A 229 18.93 6.98 11.75
CA LYS A 229 18.17 8.04 12.44
C LYS A 229 16.66 7.87 12.31
N LEU A 230 16.19 7.34 11.17
CA LEU A 230 14.77 7.17 10.88
C LEU A 230 14.48 5.78 10.30
N PRO A 231 14.52 4.70 11.11
CA PRO A 231 14.42 3.33 10.59
C PRO A 231 13.14 3.07 9.79
N SER A 232 11.99 3.55 10.27
CA SER A 232 10.68 3.33 9.64
C SER A 232 10.43 4.25 8.42
N GLY A 233 11.17 5.34 8.31
CA GLY A 233 10.95 6.40 7.33
C GLY A 233 9.75 7.31 7.62
N HIS A 234 8.92 7.01 8.62
CA HIS A 234 7.72 7.83 8.89
C HIS A 234 8.10 9.14 9.57
N LEU A 235 7.77 10.25 8.94
CA LEU A 235 7.91 11.59 9.53
C LEU A 235 6.70 11.95 10.40
N LYS A 236 5.58 11.22 10.26
CA LYS A 236 4.29 11.53 10.89
C LYS A 236 3.56 10.32 11.48
N GLU A 237 4.28 9.33 12.00
CA GLU A 237 3.69 8.04 12.45
C GLU A 237 2.55 8.19 13.49
N PHE A 238 2.61 9.22 14.33
CA PHE A 238 1.70 9.43 15.46
C PHE A 238 0.73 10.60 15.28
N GLU A 239 0.65 11.21 14.10
CA GLU A 239 -0.25 12.35 13.86
C GLU A 239 -1.72 12.00 14.14
N LEU A 240 -2.11 10.75 13.89
CA LEU A 240 -3.48 10.26 14.07
C LEU A 240 -3.79 9.77 15.49
N LEU A 241 -2.81 9.74 16.41
CA LEU A 241 -3.08 9.44 17.82
C LEU A 241 -3.77 10.59 18.55
N ARG A 242 -3.72 11.81 17.99
CA ARG A 242 -4.23 13.05 18.60
C ARG A 242 -5.40 13.67 17.82
N ALA A 243 -5.90 12.98 16.79
CA ALA A 243 -7.10 13.41 16.11
C ALA A 243 -8.30 13.16 17.06
N PRO A 244 -9.14 14.18 17.31
CA PRO A 244 -10.32 14.04 18.18
C PRO A 244 -11.30 12.98 17.68
#